data_AF-A0A1G9VA27-F1
#
_entry.id   AF-A0A1G9VA27-F1
#
_cell.length_a   1.000
_cell.length_b   1.000
_cell.length_c   1.000
_cell.angle_alpha   90.00
_cell.angle_beta   90.00
_cell.angle_gamma   90.00
#
_symmetry.space_group_name_H-M   'P 1'
#
loop_
_entity.id
_entity.type
_entity.pdbx_description
1 polymer ?
#
loop_
_entity_poly.entity_id
_entity_poly.type
_entity_poly.pdbx_seq_one_letter_code
_entity_poly.pdbx_strand_id
1 'polypeptide(L)'
;MPELFDLSIPIDGQAFVWATRRRNILTQDLARFGRHWALTHMRADGHRPHGFEIRSAADTLVGLVVHCRRDRRGSGGPGDVTTSRDWIVLPARGPTPKRVTRGSHFAVWRCALLYAQAPMLEARRIREAARREEARRPWPVDPFDAEAMDGLTPAIP
;
A
#
# COMPACT_ATOMS: atom_id res chain seq x y z
N MET A 1 15.32 22.58 1.48
CA MET A 1 15.34 22.52 0.01
C MET A 1 14.81 21.16 -0.42
N PRO A 2 14.03 21.08 -1.50
CA PRO A 2 13.60 19.80 -2.06
C PRO A 2 14.79 19.05 -2.67
N GLU A 3 14.84 17.74 -2.47
CA GLU A 3 15.82 16.83 -3.06
C GLU A 3 15.19 16.14 -4.26
N LEU A 4 15.93 16.01 -5.37
CA LEU A 4 15.46 15.31 -6.57
C LEU A 4 15.87 13.84 -6.51
N PHE A 5 14.93 12.96 -6.86
CA PHE A 5 15.17 11.54 -6.99
C PHE A 5 14.70 11.08 -8.36
N ASP A 6 15.63 10.54 -9.15
CA ASP A 6 15.30 9.90 -10.42
C ASP A 6 14.44 8.66 -10.18
N LEU A 7 13.71 8.24 -11.21
CA LEU A 7 12.82 7.09 -11.18
C LEU A 7 13.09 6.16 -12.36
N SER A 8 12.91 4.86 -12.11
CA SER A 8 12.90 3.85 -13.18
C SER A 8 11.54 3.75 -13.88
N ILE A 9 10.47 4.26 -13.26
CA ILE A 9 9.11 4.26 -13.82
C ILE A 9 8.57 5.69 -13.73
N PRO A 10 8.07 6.27 -14.83
CA PRO A 10 7.59 7.64 -14.81
C PRO A 10 6.29 7.78 -14.00
N ILE A 11 6.18 8.91 -13.30
CA ILE A 11 4.96 9.35 -12.61
C ILE A 11 4.56 10.69 -13.23
N ASP A 12 3.30 10.83 -13.63
CA ASP A 12 2.78 12.02 -14.32
C ASP A 12 3.63 12.42 -15.55
N GLY A 13 4.12 11.40 -16.27
CA GLY A 13 4.95 11.58 -17.47
C GLY A 13 6.41 11.97 -17.20
N GLN A 14 6.85 12.00 -15.94
CA GLN A 14 8.21 12.41 -15.56
C GLN A 14 8.95 11.30 -14.80
N ALA A 15 10.24 11.14 -15.10
CA ALA A 15 11.10 10.12 -14.51
C ALA A 15 11.83 10.61 -13.25
N PHE A 16 11.20 11.49 -12.46
CA PHE A 16 11.75 11.97 -11.20
C PHE A 16 10.64 12.39 -10.23
N VAL A 17 10.99 12.48 -8.94
CA VAL A 17 10.15 13.04 -7.88
C VAL A 17 10.95 14.00 -7.01
N TRP A 18 10.23 14.92 -6.38
CA TRP A 18 10.75 15.84 -5.38
C TRP A 18 10.47 15.30 -3.98
N ALA A 19 11.48 15.22 -3.14
CA ALA A 19 11.35 14.87 -1.73
C ALA A 19 11.67 16.09 -0.86
N THR A 20 10.67 16.58 -0.14
CA THR A 20 10.82 17.73 0.77
C THR A 20 10.87 17.26 2.21
N ARG A 21 11.96 17.58 2.92
CA ARG A 21 12.10 17.23 4.33
C ARG A 21 11.10 18.02 5.20
N ARG A 22 10.34 17.32 6.04
CA ARG A 22 9.36 17.89 6.99
C ARG A 22 9.68 17.47 8.41
N ARG A 23 9.58 18.41 9.36
CA ARG A 23 9.80 18.17 10.81
C ARG A 23 8.63 17.50 11.50
N ASN A 24 7.40 17.75 11.03
CA ASN A 24 6.21 17.06 11.48
C ASN A 24 5.37 16.67 10.25
N ILE A 25 5.67 15.50 9.71
CA ILE A 25 5.20 15.08 8.39
C ILE A 25 3.74 14.59 8.40
N LEU A 26 3.15 14.39 9.58
CA LEU A 26 1.82 13.81 9.74
C LEU A 26 0.80 14.77 10.33
N THR A 27 1.12 16.06 10.46
CA THR A 27 0.31 17.01 11.22
C THR A 27 -1.08 17.22 10.62
N GLN A 28 -1.28 17.08 9.30
CA GLN A 28 -2.57 17.44 8.68
C GLN A 28 -3.10 16.48 7.57
N ASP A 29 -2.30 15.90 6.66
CA ASP A 29 -2.90 15.27 5.44
C ASP A 29 -2.80 13.73 5.28
N LEU A 30 -1.93 13.07 6.04
CA LEU A 30 -1.57 11.65 5.80
C LEU A 30 -1.77 10.70 6.98
N ALA A 31 -2.37 11.17 8.07
CA ALA A 31 -2.78 10.29 9.18
C ALA A 31 -3.71 9.15 8.73
N ARG A 32 -4.45 9.35 7.62
CA ARG A 32 -5.31 8.35 6.96
C ARG A 32 -4.58 7.17 6.32
N PHE A 33 -3.31 7.33 5.93
CA PHE A 33 -2.48 6.22 5.40
C PHE A 33 -1.89 5.37 6.55
N GLY A 34 -2.02 5.84 7.79
CA GLY A 34 -1.33 5.32 8.95
C GLY A 34 -2.10 4.22 9.68
N ARG A 35 -1.96 2.98 9.21
CA ARG A 35 -1.96 1.79 10.09
C ARG A 35 -0.68 0.98 9.88
N HIS A 36 0.47 1.65 10.02
CA HIS A 36 1.74 0.95 10.13
C HIS A 36 2.06 0.79 11.62
N TRP A 37 2.27 -0.45 12.06
CA TRP A 37 2.49 -0.79 13.47
C TRP A 37 3.57 0.10 14.13
N ALA A 38 4.73 0.28 13.47
CA ALA A 38 5.81 1.11 14.00
C ALA A 38 5.39 2.58 14.22
N LEU A 39 4.55 3.12 13.34
CA LEU A 39 4.04 4.49 13.44
C LEU A 39 3.07 4.64 14.62
N THR A 40 2.23 3.61 14.86
CA THR A 40 1.32 3.55 16.00
C THR A 40 2.09 3.60 17.31
N HIS A 41 3.16 2.81 17.44
CA HIS A 41 4.03 2.83 18.62
C HIS A 41 4.72 4.18 18.82
N MET A 42 5.36 4.72 17.78
CA MET A 42 6.03 6.03 17.86
C MET A 42 5.10 7.16 18.30
N ARG A 43 3.83 7.16 17.86
CA ARG A 43 2.83 8.17 18.27
C ARG A 43 2.41 8.01 19.72
N ALA A 44 2.22 6.77 20.20
CA ALA A 44 1.89 6.50 21.60
C ALA A 44 2.97 7.05 22.55
N ASP A 45 4.24 7.06 22.13
CA ASP A 45 5.35 7.63 22.89
C ASP A 45 5.52 9.17 22.71
N GLY A 46 4.54 9.86 22.11
CA GLY A 46 4.57 11.32 21.95
C GLY A 46 5.61 11.82 20.95
N HIS A 47 6.10 10.96 20.06
CA HIS A 47 7.09 11.36 19.08
C HIS A 47 6.50 12.29 18.01
N ARG A 48 7.30 13.26 17.55
CA ARG A 48 6.98 14.12 16.40
C ARG A 48 7.63 13.52 15.15
N PRO A 49 6.88 12.76 14.33
CA PRO A 49 7.44 12.05 13.19
C PRO A 49 7.93 13.06 12.14
N HIS A 50 9.17 12.88 11.71
CA HIS A 50 9.78 13.67 10.65
C HIS A 50 10.13 12.75 9.48
N GLY A 51 10.32 13.33 8.30
CA GLY A 51 10.68 12.55 7.12
C GLY A 51 10.59 13.35 5.83
N PHE A 52 10.24 12.69 4.73
CA PHE A 52 10.09 13.33 3.42
C PHE A 52 8.68 13.23 2.85
N GLU A 53 8.14 14.37 2.44
CA GLU A 53 6.96 14.46 1.58
C GLU A 53 7.42 14.34 0.13
N ILE A 54 6.87 13.37 -0.59
CA ILE A 54 7.29 13.04 -1.94
C ILE A 54 6.19 13.48 -2.91
N ARG A 55 6.56 14.33 -3.86
CA ARG A 55 5.66 14.85 -4.89
C ARG A 55 6.22 14.61 -6.29
N SER A 56 5.32 14.41 -7.25
CA SER A 56 5.69 14.35 -8.67
C SER A 56 6.04 15.74 -9.19
N ALA A 57 6.51 15.80 -10.44
CA ALA A 57 6.73 17.07 -11.14
C ALA A 57 5.45 17.89 -11.33
N ALA A 58 4.28 17.23 -11.39
CA ALA A 58 2.97 17.87 -11.48
C ALA A 58 2.39 18.26 -10.11
N ASP A 59 3.22 18.24 -9.06
CA ASP A 59 2.84 18.51 -7.67
C ASP A 59 1.83 17.50 -7.06
N THR A 60 1.67 16.34 -7.70
CA THR A 60 0.85 15.25 -7.17
C THR A 60 1.53 14.60 -5.97
N LEU A 61 0.82 14.42 -4.87
CA LEU A 61 1.32 13.68 -3.71
C LEU A 61 1.53 12.20 -4.06
N VAL A 62 2.80 11.78 -4.09
CA VAL A 62 3.22 10.38 -4.33
C VAL A 62 3.16 9.58 -3.04
N GLY A 63 3.51 10.21 -1.91
CA GLY A 63 3.43 9.60 -0.60
C GLY A 63 4.38 10.24 0.41
N LEU A 64 4.55 9.56 1.53
CA LEU A 64 5.47 9.96 2.58
C LEU A 64 6.43 8.85 2.92
N VAL A 65 7.61 9.25 3.38
CA VAL A 65 8.49 8.37 4.15
C VAL A 65 8.76 8.98 5.51
N VAL A 66 8.62 8.18 6.56
CA VAL A 66 8.74 8.63 7.95
C VAL A 66 9.96 7.97 8.56
N HIS A 67 10.84 8.77 9.17
CA HIS A 67 12.02 8.26 9.84
C HIS A 67 11.64 7.56 11.14
N CYS A 68 12.08 6.31 11.30
CA CYS A 68 12.00 5.63 12.59
C CYS A 68 13.08 6.21 13.51
N ARG A 69 12.70 6.66 14.70
CA ARG A 69 13.67 6.89 15.77
C ARG A 69 13.95 5.56 16.45
N ARG A 70 15.16 5.40 17.01
CA ARG A 70 15.46 4.29 17.92
C ARG A 70 14.43 4.31 19.05
N ASP A 71 13.66 3.24 19.16
CA ASP A 71 12.77 3.02 20.29
C ASP A 71 13.64 3.01 21.55
N ARG A 72 13.39 3.92 22.48
CA ARG A 72 14.15 4.02 23.74
C ARG A 72 13.37 3.38 24.89
N ARG A 73 12.62 2.32 24.61
CA ARG A 73 12.13 1.43 25.67
C ARG A 73 13.10 0.26 25.81
N GLY A 74 13.48 -0.01 27.06
CA GLY A 74 14.60 -0.87 27.45
C GLY A 74 14.64 -2.25 26.79
N SER A 75 15.82 -2.85 26.85
CA SER A 75 16.11 -4.20 26.36
C SER A 75 15.00 -5.20 26.72
N GLY A 76 14.38 -5.81 25.71
CA GLY A 76 13.44 -6.93 25.88
C GLY A 76 11.99 -6.71 25.49
N GLY A 77 11.60 -5.53 24.98
CA GLY A 77 10.27 -5.31 24.40
C GLY A 77 10.22 -5.56 22.88
N PRO A 78 9.03 -5.72 22.27
CA PRO A 78 8.86 -5.76 20.81
C PRO A 78 9.34 -4.48 20.06
N GLY A 79 9.88 -3.50 20.79
CA GLY A 79 10.52 -2.28 20.28
C GLY A 79 11.93 -2.47 19.68
N ASP A 80 12.51 -3.68 19.73
CA ASP A 80 13.83 -3.96 19.13
C ASP A 80 13.82 -4.14 17.60
N VAL A 81 12.67 -3.95 16.95
CA VAL A 81 12.45 -4.29 15.54
C VAL A 81 12.76 -3.13 14.59
N THR A 82 12.89 -1.89 15.09
CA THR A 82 13.25 -0.71 14.28
C THR A 82 14.42 0.08 14.83
N THR A 83 15.29 0.52 13.93
CA THR A 83 16.50 1.28 14.20
C THR A 83 16.38 2.71 13.68
N SER A 84 17.31 3.58 14.09
CA SER A 84 17.42 4.93 13.54
C SER A 84 17.84 4.97 12.07
N ARG A 85 18.03 3.84 11.40
CA ARG A 85 18.28 3.75 9.95
C ARG A 85 17.02 3.37 9.18
N ASP A 86 15.94 3.03 9.87
CA ASP A 86 14.72 2.54 9.27
C ASP A 86 13.75 3.68 8.95
N TRP A 87 12.98 3.45 7.90
CA TRP A 87 12.02 4.38 7.34
C TRP A 87 10.73 3.65 7.01
N ILE A 88 9.60 4.21 7.44
CA ILE A 88 8.26 3.73 7.11
C ILE A 88 7.86 4.33 5.77
N VAL A 89 7.40 3.50 4.84
CA VAL A 89 6.94 3.92 3.51
C VAL A 89 5.42 3.98 3.50
N LEU A 90 4.86 5.14 3.19
CA LEU A 90 3.42 5.39 3.16
C LEU A 90 3.04 5.95 1.78
N PRO A 91 2.82 5.08 0.78
CA PRO A 91 2.46 5.55 -0.55
C PRO A 91 1.05 6.15 -0.53
N ALA A 92 0.83 7.21 -1.30
CA ALA A 92 -0.48 7.87 -1.39
C ALA A 92 -1.53 7.00 -2.11
N ARG A 93 -1.07 6.01 -2.87
CA ARG A 93 -1.91 5.02 -3.56
C ARG A 93 -1.30 3.63 -3.42
N GLY A 94 -2.16 2.63 -3.37
CA GLY A 94 -1.74 1.23 -3.21
C GLY A 94 -1.49 0.83 -1.75
N PRO A 95 -1.08 -0.43 -1.52
CA PRO A 95 -0.91 -0.98 -0.19
C PRO A 95 0.34 -0.42 0.50
N THR A 96 0.20 -0.09 1.78
CA THR A 96 1.34 0.22 2.65
C THR A 96 2.15 -1.04 2.95
N PRO A 97 3.49 -1.05 2.73
CA PRO A 97 4.34 -2.17 3.12
C PRO A 97 4.26 -2.48 4.61
N LYS A 98 4.29 -3.77 4.98
CA LYS A 98 4.31 -4.19 6.40
C LYS A 98 5.67 -4.01 7.08
N ARG A 99 6.74 -3.95 6.29
CA ARG A 99 8.13 -3.85 6.76
C ARG A 99 8.67 -2.46 6.48
N VAL A 100 9.49 -1.99 7.42
CA VAL A 100 10.31 -0.79 7.24
C VAL A 100 11.37 -0.98 6.15
N THR A 101 11.90 0.13 5.66
CA THR A 101 12.95 0.20 4.64
C THR A 101 14.19 0.86 5.24
N ARG A 102 15.37 0.28 5.02
CA ARG A 102 16.62 0.88 5.49
C ARG A 102 17.07 1.99 4.54
N GLY A 103 17.38 3.16 5.10
CA GLY A 103 17.86 4.32 4.37
C GLY A 103 16.75 5.15 3.73
N SER A 104 16.91 6.47 3.76
CA SER A 104 15.95 7.42 3.20
C SER A 104 15.81 7.26 1.70
N HIS A 105 16.93 7.12 0.99
CA HIS A 105 16.95 7.04 -0.46
C HIS A 105 16.14 5.84 -0.97
N PHE A 106 16.38 4.65 -0.41
CA PHE A 106 15.60 3.45 -0.74
C PHE A 106 14.13 3.58 -0.35
N ALA A 107 13.81 4.26 0.75
CA ALA A 107 12.43 4.48 1.16
C ALA A 107 11.69 5.38 0.16
N VAL A 108 12.32 6.47 -0.30
CA VAL A 108 11.75 7.38 -1.29
C VAL A 108 11.50 6.65 -2.61
N TRP A 109 12.52 5.96 -3.12
CA TRP A 109 12.41 5.13 -4.32
C TRP A 109 11.31 4.08 -4.23
N ARG A 110 11.25 3.36 -3.11
CA ARG A 110 10.21 2.34 -2.88
C ARG A 110 8.82 2.96 -2.83
N CYS A 111 8.67 4.14 -2.23
CA CYS A 111 7.41 4.86 -2.20
C CYS A 111 6.93 5.22 -3.60
N ALA A 112 7.81 5.77 -4.43
CA ALA A 112 7.51 6.13 -5.81
C ALA A 112 7.19 4.91 -6.67
N LEU A 113 7.96 3.83 -6.54
CA LEU A 113 7.71 2.56 -7.23
C LEU A 113 6.32 1.99 -6.91
N LEU A 114 5.96 1.95 -5.62
CA LEU A 114 4.65 1.43 -5.19
C LEU A 114 3.50 2.29 -5.71
N TYR A 115 3.66 3.61 -5.69
CA TYR A 115 2.68 4.54 -6.24
C TYR A 115 2.49 4.31 -7.74
N ALA A 116 3.59 4.22 -8.49
CA ALA A 116 3.55 4.00 -9.94
C ALA A 116 2.90 2.65 -10.32
N GLN A 117 3.12 1.61 -9.51
CA GLN A 117 2.53 0.28 -9.73
C GLN A 117 1.07 0.17 -9.29
N ALA A 118 0.57 1.08 -8.45
CA ALA A 118 -0.76 0.96 -7.84
C ALA A 118 -1.90 0.79 -8.87
N PRO A 119 -1.95 1.53 -10.00
CA PRO A 119 -3.00 1.36 -11.00
C PRO A 119 -2.99 -0.03 -11.65
N MET A 120 -1.80 -0.57 -11.95
CA MET A 120 -1.66 -1.91 -12.52
C MET A 120 -2.14 -2.99 -11.56
N LEU A 121 -1.81 -2.86 -10.26
CA LEU A 121 -2.23 -3.80 -9.23
C LEU A 121 -3.74 -3.73 -8.99
N GLU A 122 -4.34 -2.55 -9.08
CA GLU A 122 -5.79 -2.35 -8.98
C GLU A 122 -6.52 -3.00 -10.16
N ALA A 123 -6.06 -2.74 -11.39
CA ALA A 123 -6.61 -3.38 -12.59
C ALA A 123 -6.52 -4.91 -12.52
N ARG A 124 -5.40 -5.44 -12.01
CA ARG A 124 -5.23 -6.88 -11.80
C ARG A 124 -6.24 -7.44 -10.80
N ARG A 125 -6.45 -6.75 -9.67
CA ARG A 125 -7.44 -7.16 -8.65
C ARG A 125 -8.86 -7.19 -9.21
N ILE A 126 -9.23 -6.18 -10.00
CA ILE A 126 -10.55 -6.13 -10.64
C ILE A 126 -10.73 -7.32 -11.60
N ARG A 127 -9.72 -7.62 -12.44
CA ARG A 127 -9.76 -8.78 -13.35
C ARG A 127 -9.82 -10.11 -12.62
N GLU A 128 -9.13 -10.25 -11.50
CA GLU A 128 -9.17 -11.47 -10.69
C GLU A 128 -10.52 -11.62 -9.97
N ALA A 129 -11.12 -10.52 -9.49
CA ALA A 129 -12.46 -10.54 -8.91
C ALA A 129 -13.52 -10.93 -9.94
N ALA A 130 -13.47 -10.35 -11.14
CA ALA A 130 -14.37 -10.69 -12.24
C ALA A 130 -14.29 -12.19 -12.63
N ARG A 131 -13.07 -12.74 -12.73
CA ARG A 131 -12.87 -14.17 -12.99
C ARG A 131 -13.42 -15.08 -11.88
N ARG A 132 -13.30 -14.67 -10.62
CA ARG A 132 -13.88 -15.43 -9.50
C ARG A 132 -15.40 -15.40 -9.51
N GLU A 133 -15.98 -14.26 -9.88
CA GLU A 133 -17.42 -14.10 -10.01
C GLU A 133 -17.98 -14.95 -11.16
N GLU A 134 -17.29 -14.95 -12.30
CA GLU A 134 -17.60 -15.82 -13.44
C GLU A 134 -17.48 -17.30 -13.09
N ALA A 135 -16.43 -17.71 -12.38
CA ALA A 135 -16.27 -19.09 -11.90
C ALA A 135 -17.30 -19.50 -10.83
N ARG A 136 -17.98 -18.54 -10.19
CA ARG A 136 -19.05 -18.78 -9.23
C ARG A 136 -20.43 -18.83 -9.89
N ARG A 137 -20.54 -18.47 -11.18
CA ARG A 137 -21.78 -18.69 -11.92
C ARG A 137 -22.05 -20.19 -11.99
N PRO A 138 -23.29 -20.62 -11.71
CA PRO A 138 -23.65 -22.02 -11.89
C PRO A 138 -23.37 -22.41 -13.35
N TRP A 139 -22.82 -23.60 -13.54
CA TRP A 139 -22.70 -24.19 -14.88
C TRP A 139 -24.08 -24.18 -15.54
N PRO A 140 -24.18 -23.92 -16.85
CA PRO A 140 -25.43 -24.12 -17.56
C PRO A 140 -25.86 -25.56 -17.28
N VAL A 141 -27.05 -25.74 -16.72
CA VAL A 141 -27.66 -27.07 -16.62
C VAL A 141 -27.79 -27.56 -18.06
N ASP A 142 -27.23 -28.71 -18.37
CA ASP A 142 -27.40 -29.30 -19.69
C ASP A 142 -28.91 -29.45 -19.92
N PRO A 143 -29.48 -28.95 -21.04
CA PRO A 143 -30.90 -29.15 -21.34
C PRO A 143 -31.32 -30.63 -21.29
N PHE A 144 -30.40 -31.58 -21.53
CA PHE A 144 -30.66 -33.01 -21.38
C PHE A 144 -30.78 -33.46 -19.91
N ASP A 145 -30.11 -32.80 -18.96
CA ASP A 145 -30.23 -33.08 -17.53
C ASP A 145 -31.59 -32.62 -16.97
N ALA A 146 -32.18 -31.57 -17.55
CA ALA A 146 -33.51 -31.09 -17.17
C ALA A 146 -34.62 -32.06 -17.63
N GLU A 147 -34.55 -32.57 -18.85
CA GLU A 147 -35.51 -33.56 -19.37
C GLU A 147 -35.39 -34.92 -18.68
N ALA A 148 -34.18 -35.36 -18.31
CA ALA A 148 -33.97 -36.60 -17.57
C ALA A 148 -34.59 -36.59 -16.17
N MET A 149 -34.67 -35.42 -15.53
CA MET A 149 -35.31 -35.25 -14.21
C MET A 149 -36.83 -35.21 -14.30
N ASP A 150 -37.40 -34.70 -15.40
CA ASP A 150 -38.86 -34.66 -15.61
C ASP A 150 -39.44 -36.07 -15.82
N GLY A 151 -38.69 -36.96 -16.49
CA GLY A 151 -39.05 -38.36 -16.67
C GLY A 151 -38.92 -39.24 -15.42
N LEU A 152 -38.32 -38.75 -14.34
CA LEU A 152 -38.14 -39.47 -13.08
C LEU A 152 -39.19 -39.13 -12.01
N THR A 153 -40.10 -38.19 -12.26
CA THR A 153 -41.23 -37.91 -11.38
C THR A 153 -42.25 -39.05 -11.51
N PRO A 154 -42.42 -39.95 -10.52
CA PRO A 154 -43.47 -40.95 -10.61
C PRO A 154 -44.81 -40.22 -10.58
N ALA A 155 -45.66 -40.50 -11.58
CA ALA A 155 -47.06 -40.08 -11.55
C ALA A 155 -47.69 -40.64 -10.27
N ILE A 156 -47.90 -39.77 -9.29
CA ILE A 156 -48.67 -40.13 -8.09
C ILE A 156 -50.11 -40.33 -8.58
N PRO A 157 -50.72 -41.51 -8.33
CA PRO A 157 -52.06 -41.84 -8.82
C PRO A 157 -53.15 -40.95 -8.21
#